data_AF-A0A931QTJ0-F1
#
_entry.id   AF-A0A931QTJ0-F1
#
_cell.length_a   1.000
_cell.length_b   1.000
_cell.length_c   1.000
_cell.angle_alpha   90.00
_cell.angle_beta   90.00
_cell.angle_gamma   90.00
#
_symmetry.space_group_name_H-M   'P 1'
#
loop_
_entity.id
_entity.type
_entity.pdbx_description
1 polymer ?
#
loop_
_entity_poly.entity_id
_entity_poly.type
_entity_poly.pdbx_seq_one_letter_code
_entity_poly.pdbx_strand_id
1 'polypeptide(L)'
;MTCEEVKFSLHDYVDELLDEKTRKEVEVHLRTCPECIFSFKKLKNFFDILQKIPHPAEPPEEIIANLSGELLKRTVSEVSEEKEKPKINLRRIKREQKKQEKELRISRGAGRKSLITRSVAETKLKHSYILSGRLEVRKTILTLLPLVIIAVCYYIYDFTKMNSPWKVRTLLGSVFINGRIDELGRWDEGTSLFLQQYSKAVVSIPSTGRMEVNENSLLILEKAKKGDNAIVMKRGKIQIENTEQMPDLAIQIKNYRIHDHGGAVTLTVDDAENILISVELGYVEIKGEGRILFVDEGYNCELRTGSFTGTPYRSEAPDTLKQLIQLIDYQNGGDAAIQKVIDLASDSDILTLLALIPKASGTYRAALYDKISKTFPPPGTITKEGIINLDQYMFEDWWYEIEWQL
;
A
#
# COMPACT_ATOMS: atom_id res chain seq x y z
N MET A 1 15.97 -15.32 -27.06
CA MET A 1 15.14 -14.86 -25.92
C MET A 1 14.96 -13.36 -25.98
N THR A 2 13.79 -12.89 -25.56
CA THR A 2 13.48 -11.47 -25.35
C THR A 2 13.98 -11.02 -23.97
N CYS A 3 14.08 -9.71 -23.73
CA CYS A 3 14.49 -9.18 -22.42
C CYS A 3 13.49 -9.55 -21.31
N GLU A 4 12.20 -9.65 -21.62
CA GLU A 4 11.17 -10.06 -20.67
C GLU A 4 11.33 -11.52 -20.24
N GLU A 5 11.57 -12.42 -21.19
CA GLU A 5 11.84 -13.85 -20.91
C GLU A 5 13.06 -14.02 -20.01
N VAL A 6 14.13 -13.27 -20.27
CA VAL A 6 15.37 -13.30 -19.47
C VAL A 6 15.14 -12.74 -18.07
N LYS A 7 14.30 -11.71 -17.92
CA LYS A 7 13.95 -11.14 -16.61
C LYS A 7 13.19 -12.14 -15.75
N PHE A 8 12.27 -12.91 -16.34
CA PHE A 8 11.55 -13.97 -15.61
C PHE A 8 12.47 -15.13 -15.24
N SER A 9 13.37 -15.55 -16.14
CA SER A 9 14.29 -16.67 -15.89
C SER A 9 15.54 -16.30 -15.07
N LEU A 10 15.71 -15.02 -14.70
CA LEU A 10 16.93 -14.54 -14.04
C LEU A 10 17.12 -15.12 -12.62
N HIS A 11 16.03 -15.31 -11.88
CA HIS A 11 16.06 -15.89 -10.53
C HIS A 11 16.47 -17.36 -10.57
N ASP A 12 15.78 -18.17 -11.38
CA ASP A 12 16.11 -19.58 -11.63
C ASP A 12 17.55 -19.75 -12.17
N TYR A 13 18.05 -18.77 -12.93
CA TYR A 13 19.42 -18.76 -13.42
C TYR A 13 20.46 -18.57 -12.30
N VAL A 14 20.17 -17.69 -11.33
CA VAL A 14 21.04 -17.46 -10.16
C VAL A 14 21.02 -18.66 -9.22
N ASP A 15 19.87 -19.31 -9.05
CA ASP A 15 19.69 -20.48 -8.19
C ASP A 15 20.09 -21.82 -8.87
N GLU A 16 20.64 -21.77 -10.08
CA GLU A 16 21.03 -22.93 -10.90
C GLU A 16 19.90 -23.94 -11.18
N LEU A 17 18.65 -23.48 -11.21
CA LEU A 17 17.44 -24.29 -11.41
C LEU A 17 17.02 -24.44 -12.88
N LEU A 18 17.62 -23.66 -13.79
CA LEU A 18 17.31 -23.71 -15.22
C LEU A 18 17.84 -24.97 -15.91
N ASP A 19 17.07 -25.47 -16.88
CA ASP A 19 17.54 -26.53 -17.77
C ASP A 19 18.72 -26.06 -18.65
N GLU A 20 19.57 -26.99 -19.08
CA GLU A 20 20.84 -26.65 -19.72
C GLU A 20 20.67 -25.86 -21.04
N LYS A 21 19.51 -26.01 -21.71
CA LYS A 21 19.21 -25.30 -22.94
C LYS A 21 18.81 -23.86 -22.65
N THR A 22 17.87 -23.62 -21.74
CA THR A 22 17.46 -22.25 -21.36
C THR A 22 18.59 -21.47 -20.71
N ARG A 23 19.42 -22.12 -19.89
CA ARG A 23 20.62 -21.51 -19.30
C ARG A 23 21.56 -20.92 -20.37
N LYS A 24 21.85 -21.67 -21.42
CA LYS A 24 22.71 -21.21 -22.54
C LYS A 24 22.07 -20.04 -23.30
N GLU A 25 20.76 -20.06 -23.48
CA GLU A 25 20.03 -18.96 -24.13
C GLU A 25 20.07 -17.66 -23.30
N VAL A 26 19.95 -17.77 -21.97
CA VAL A 26 20.10 -16.65 -21.03
C VAL A 26 21.54 -16.11 -21.04
N GLU A 27 22.56 -16.97 -20.98
CA GLU A 27 23.97 -16.55 -21.02
C GLU A 27 24.33 -15.76 -22.29
N VAL A 28 23.84 -16.21 -23.45
CA VAL A 28 24.06 -15.50 -24.73
C VAL A 28 23.38 -14.13 -24.71
N HIS A 29 22.18 -14.04 -24.12
CA HIS A 29 21.47 -12.78 -24.00
C HIS A 29 22.14 -11.81 -23.01
N LEU A 30 22.62 -12.29 -21.86
CA LEU A 30 23.34 -11.48 -20.87
C LEU A 30 24.64 -10.89 -21.43
N ARG A 31 25.28 -11.54 -22.40
CA ARG A 31 26.48 -11.01 -23.09
C ARG A 31 26.17 -9.91 -24.10
N THR A 32 24.94 -9.82 -24.58
CA THR A 32 24.55 -8.94 -25.70
C THR A 32 23.66 -7.79 -25.26
N CYS A 33 22.97 -7.90 -24.12
CA CYS A 33 22.03 -6.89 -23.61
C CYS A 33 22.56 -6.17 -22.34
N PRO A 34 22.86 -4.87 -22.41
CA PRO A 34 23.34 -4.07 -21.28
C PRO A 34 22.34 -3.93 -20.11
N GLU A 35 21.03 -3.95 -20.38
CA GLU A 35 20.03 -3.81 -19.32
C GLU A 35 19.84 -5.11 -18.53
N CYS A 36 19.85 -6.25 -19.21
CA CYS A 36 19.74 -7.55 -18.55
C CYS A 36 21.00 -7.86 -17.73
N ILE A 37 22.20 -7.48 -18.19
CA ILE A 37 23.43 -7.68 -17.40
C ILE A 37 23.47 -6.79 -16.15
N PHE A 38 22.90 -5.58 -16.21
CA PHE A 38 22.78 -4.72 -15.05
C PHE A 38 21.84 -5.33 -14.00
N SER A 39 20.68 -5.82 -14.46
CA SER A 39 19.69 -6.51 -13.61
C SER A 39 20.28 -7.77 -12.96
N PHE A 40 21.05 -8.56 -13.71
CA PHE A 40 21.81 -9.70 -13.19
C PHE A 40 22.81 -9.31 -12.10
N LYS A 41 23.61 -8.26 -12.31
CA LYS A 41 24.58 -7.77 -11.31
C LYS A 41 23.91 -7.31 -10.03
N LYS A 42 22.77 -6.61 -10.13
CA LYS A 42 21.99 -6.16 -8.96
C LYS A 42 21.50 -7.36 -8.14
N LEU A 43 20.93 -8.36 -8.80
CA LEU A 43 20.46 -9.58 -8.15
C LEU A 43 21.60 -10.36 -7.50
N LYS A 44 22.73 -10.52 -8.21
CA LYS A 44 23.91 -11.20 -7.66
C LYS A 44 24.47 -10.49 -6.41
N ASN A 45 24.57 -9.16 -6.45
CA ASN A 45 25.07 -8.39 -5.30
C ASN A 45 24.17 -8.56 -4.06
N PHE A 46 22.84 -8.65 -4.26
CA PHE A 46 21.91 -8.93 -3.19
C PHE A 46 22.18 -10.31 -2.54
N PHE A 47 22.35 -11.36 -3.34
CA PHE A 47 22.69 -12.70 -2.80
C PHE A 47 24.08 -12.76 -2.14
N ASP A 48 25.07 -12.04 -2.68
CA ASP A 48 26.41 -11.94 -2.08
C ASP A 48 26.35 -11.23 -0.71
N ILE A 49 25.39 -10.32 -0.51
CA ILE A 49 25.13 -9.68 0.80
C ILE A 49 24.44 -10.68 1.73
N LEU A 50 23.41 -11.39 1.26
CA LEU A 50 22.69 -12.41 2.06
C LEU A 50 23.64 -13.50 2.58
N GLN A 51 24.59 -13.96 1.77
CA GLN A 51 25.59 -14.95 2.20
C GLN A 51 26.54 -14.44 3.29
N LYS A 52 26.70 -13.11 3.41
CA LYS A 52 27.55 -12.48 4.42
C LYS A 52 26.79 -12.16 5.71
N ILE A 53 25.47 -12.33 5.73
CA ILE A 53 24.69 -12.19 6.95
C ILE A 53 25.11 -13.33 7.89
N PRO A 54 25.59 -13.03 9.12
CA PRO A 54 25.94 -14.06 10.08
C PRO A 54 24.72 -14.94 10.32
N HIS A 55 24.89 -16.26 10.19
CA HIS A 55 23.82 -17.19 10.52
C HIS A 55 23.33 -16.90 11.95
N PRO A 56 22.04 -16.62 12.16
CA PRO A 56 21.54 -16.37 13.50
C PRO A 56 21.82 -17.61 14.34
N ALA A 57 22.35 -17.38 15.54
CA ALA A 57 22.67 -18.41 16.52
C ALA A 57 21.53 -19.42 16.61
N GLU A 58 21.87 -20.71 16.65
CA GLU A 58 20.89 -21.76 16.91
C GLU A 58 20.03 -21.35 18.11
N PRO A 59 18.70 -21.27 17.94
CA PRO A 59 17.84 -20.82 19.02
C PRO A 59 17.99 -21.78 20.21
N PRO A 60 17.94 -21.27 21.45
CA PRO A 60 18.08 -22.09 22.66
C PRO A 60 17.17 -23.33 22.61
N GLU A 61 17.69 -24.48 23.05
CA GLU A 61 16.98 -25.78 22.98
C GLU A 61 15.58 -25.73 23.62
N GLU A 62 15.39 -24.89 24.65
CA GLU A 62 14.08 -24.66 25.28
C GLU A 62 13.04 -24.06 24.33
N ILE A 63 13.45 -23.14 23.45
CA ILE A 63 12.55 -22.55 22.45
C ILE A 63 12.16 -23.61 21.42
N ILE A 64 13.11 -24.41 20.97
CA ILE A 64 12.87 -25.50 20.02
C ILE A 64 11.93 -26.55 20.63
N ALA A 65 12.15 -26.92 21.90
CA ALA A 65 11.31 -27.88 22.63
C ALA A 65 9.88 -27.36 22.83
N ASN A 66 9.72 -26.08 23.18
CA ASN A 66 8.40 -25.47 23.33
C ASN A 66 7.65 -25.35 22.00
N LEU A 67 8.33 -24.93 20.93
CA LEU A 67 7.72 -24.78 19.60
C LEU A 67 7.31 -26.15 19.03
N SER A 68 8.20 -27.15 19.13
CA SER A 68 7.90 -28.51 18.66
C SER A 68 6.76 -29.14 19.46
N GLY A 69 6.71 -28.90 20.78
CA GLY A 69 5.60 -29.31 21.64
C GLY A 69 4.26 -28.66 21.26
N GLU A 70 4.23 -27.35 21.00
CA GLU A 70 3.02 -26.65 20.56
C GLU A 70 2.56 -27.10 19.18
N LEU A 71 3.49 -27.28 18.23
CA LEU A 71 3.20 -27.73 16.88
C LEU A 71 2.64 -29.16 16.86
N LEU A 72 3.20 -30.07 17.66
CA LEU A 72 2.68 -31.43 17.86
C LEU A 72 1.29 -31.41 18.48
N LYS A 73 1.06 -30.53 19.46
CA LYS A 73 -0.25 -30.36 20.10
C LYS A 73 -1.28 -29.85 19.09
N ARG A 74 -0.91 -28.91 18.21
CA ARG A 74 -1.76 -28.44 17.10
C ARG A 74 -2.03 -29.53 16.06
N THR A 75 -1.03 -30.31 15.67
CA THR A 75 -1.26 -31.41 14.70
C THR A 75 -2.17 -32.50 15.28
N VAL A 76 -2.02 -32.84 16.57
CA VAL A 76 -2.94 -33.78 17.24
C VAL A 76 -4.36 -33.20 17.38
N SER A 77 -4.48 -31.88 17.59
CA SER A 77 -5.76 -31.17 17.58
C SER A 77 -6.41 -31.15 16.19
N GLU A 78 -5.61 -31.01 15.12
CA GLU A 78 -6.09 -31.03 13.73
C GLU A 78 -6.43 -32.46 13.25
N VAL A 79 -5.75 -33.49 13.78
CA VAL A 79 -6.05 -34.90 13.47
C VAL A 79 -7.31 -35.39 14.20
N SER A 80 -7.70 -34.76 15.32
CA SER A 80 -8.93 -35.11 16.04
C SER A 80 -10.21 -34.48 15.44
N GLU A 81 -10.06 -33.51 14.53
CA GLU A 81 -11.13 -33.01 13.66
C GLU A 81 -10.96 -33.55 12.23
N GLU A 82 -11.19 -34.85 12.04
CA GLU A 82 -11.17 -35.47 10.71
C GLU A 82 -12.40 -35.02 9.88
N LYS A 83 -12.34 -33.79 9.34
CA LYS A 83 -13.20 -33.38 8.23
C LYS A 83 -12.70 -34.06 6.97
N GLU A 84 -13.55 -34.91 6.39
CA GLU A 84 -13.33 -35.59 5.11
C GLU A 84 -12.72 -34.64 4.06
N LYS A 85 -11.49 -34.92 3.64
CA LYS A 85 -10.87 -34.21 2.51
C LYS A 85 -11.75 -34.43 1.26
N PRO A 86 -12.05 -33.38 0.46
CA PRO A 86 -12.88 -33.54 -0.72
C PRO A 86 -12.17 -34.46 -1.72
N LYS A 87 -12.82 -35.56 -2.10
CA LYS A 87 -12.32 -36.50 -3.12
C LYS A 87 -12.01 -35.74 -4.41
N ILE A 88 -10.73 -35.59 -4.71
CA ILE A 88 -10.23 -34.96 -5.93
C ILE A 88 -10.78 -35.75 -7.12
N ASN A 89 -11.63 -35.10 -7.92
CA ASN A 89 -12.29 -35.73 -9.05
C ASN A 89 -11.30 -35.82 -10.24
N LEU A 90 -10.53 -36.92 -10.28
CA LEU A 90 -9.50 -37.21 -11.29
C LEU A 90 -9.99 -37.04 -12.75
N ARG A 91 -11.30 -37.17 -13.01
CA ARG A 91 -11.89 -36.95 -14.34
C ARG A 91 -11.91 -35.48 -14.74
N ARG A 92 -12.06 -34.55 -13.79
CA ARG A 92 -12.05 -33.10 -14.03
C ARG A 92 -10.64 -32.63 -14.41
N ILE A 93 -9.63 -33.11 -13.68
CA ILE A 93 -8.22 -32.82 -13.96
C ILE A 93 -7.81 -33.32 -15.35
N LYS A 94 -8.16 -34.57 -15.70
CA LYS A 94 -7.88 -35.10 -17.06
C LYS A 94 -8.59 -34.34 -18.18
N ARG A 95 -9.77 -33.77 -17.92
CA ARG A 95 -10.49 -32.92 -18.90
C ARG A 95 -9.80 -31.57 -19.09
N GLU A 96 -9.33 -30.95 -18.01
CA GLU A 96 -8.59 -29.68 -18.07
C GLU A 96 -7.24 -29.85 -18.77
N GLN A 97 -6.50 -30.92 -18.48
CA GLN A 97 -5.26 -31.24 -19.19
C GLN A 97 -5.46 -31.42 -20.70
N LYS A 98 -6.52 -32.12 -21.12
CA LYS A 98 -6.87 -32.25 -22.55
C LYS A 98 -7.25 -30.92 -23.20
N LYS A 99 -7.81 -29.99 -22.43
CA LYS A 99 -8.22 -28.66 -22.91
C LYS A 99 -6.99 -27.78 -23.12
N GLN A 100 -6.07 -27.78 -22.16
CA GLN A 100 -4.77 -27.08 -22.25
C GLN A 100 -3.90 -27.62 -23.40
N GLU A 101 -3.86 -28.95 -23.60
CA GLU A 101 -3.12 -29.55 -24.72
C GLU A 101 -3.69 -29.12 -26.09
N LYS A 102 -5.00 -28.93 -26.18
CA LYS A 102 -5.68 -28.48 -27.40
C LYS A 102 -5.39 -27.01 -27.70
N GLU A 103 -5.34 -26.16 -26.67
CA GLU A 103 -4.96 -24.75 -26.79
C GLU A 103 -3.48 -24.60 -27.20
N LEU A 104 -2.59 -25.42 -26.66
CA LEU A 104 -1.17 -25.47 -27.05
C LEU A 104 -0.96 -25.94 -28.51
N ARG A 105 -1.82 -26.81 -29.04
CA ARG A 105 -1.78 -27.20 -30.46
C ARG A 105 -2.25 -26.07 -31.38
N ILE A 106 -3.20 -25.25 -30.94
CA ILE A 106 -3.70 -24.10 -31.68
C ILE A 106 -2.65 -22.99 -31.71
N SER A 107 -1.98 -22.71 -30.58
CA SER A 107 -0.91 -21.70 -30.52
C SER A 107 0.34 -22.12 -31.31
N ARG A 108 0.70 -23.41 -31.31
CA ARG A 108 1.80 -23.95 -32.13
C ARG A 108 1.51 -23.98 -33.63
N GLY A 109 0.23 -24.00 -34.05
CA GLY A 109 -0.20 -23.99 -35.45
C GLY A 109 -0.16 -22.62 -36.12
N ALA A 110 -0.11 -21.52 -35.35
CA ALA A 110 -0.13 -20.15 -35.86
C ALA A 110 1.25 -19.64 -36.35
N GLY A 111 2.33 -20.41 -36.15
CA GLY A 111 3.71 -19.97 -36.41
C GLY A 111 4.28 -20.24 -37.81
N ARG A 112 3.53 -20.79 -38.76
CA ARG A 112 4.07 -21.07 -40.12
C ARG A 112 3.02 -20.95 -41.22
N LYS A 113 2.74 -19.72 -41.68
CA LYS A 113 2.50 -19.36 -43.10
C LYS A 113 2.76 -17.86 -43.30
N SER A 114 4.03 -17.49 -43.48
CA SER A 114 4.37 -16.24 -44.18
C SER A 114 4.65 -16.59 -45.65
N LEU A 115 3.91 -15.99 -46.58
CA LEU A 115 4.40 -15.76 -47.93
C LEU A 115 3.81 -14.44 -48.43
N ILE A 116 4.71 -13.47 -48.50
CA ILE A 116 4.61 -12.20 -49.22
C ILE A 116 4.45 -12.49 -50.71
N THR A 117 3.55 -11.80 -51.42
CA THR A 117 3.92 -10.95 -52.59
C THR A 117 2.72 -10.23 -53.22
N ARG A 118 2.93 -8.92 -53.45
CA ARG A 118 2.50 -8.07 -54.58
C ARG A 118 1.09 -8.30 -55.19
N SER A 119 0.30 -7.23 -55.18
CA SER A 119 0.24 -6.33 -56.34
C SER A 119 -0.59 -5.07 -56.04
N VAL A 120 -0.01 -3.94 -56.43
CA VAL A 120 -0.72 -2.69 -56.70
C VAL A 120 -1.53 -2.92 -57.97
N ALA A 121 -2.85 -2.75 -57.91
CA ALA A 121 -3.69 -2.47 -59.06
C ALA A 121 -4.95 -1.74 -58.59
N GLU A 122 -5.26 -0.68 -59.30
CA GLU A 122 -6.23 0.36 -58.98
C GLU A 122 -7.66 -0.17 -58.87
N THR A 123 -8.44 0.39 -57.94
CA THR A 123 -9.82 0.75 -58.29
C THR A 123 -10.28 1.90 -57.40
N LYS A 124 -10.39 3.08 -58.02
CA LYS A 124 -11.33 4.12 -57.57
C LYS A 124 -12.69 3.46 -57.43
N LEU A 125 -13.40 3.72 -56.33
CA LEU A 125 -14.84 3.94 -56.35
C LEU A 125 -15.22 4.76 -55.12
N LYS A 126 -15.60 6.01 -55.41
CA LYS A 126 -16.45 6.85 -54.57
C LYS A 126 -17.66 6.03 -54.12
N HIS A 127 -18.06 6.12 -52.86
CA HIS A 127 -19.48 6.27 -52.52
C HIS A 127 -19.64 6.94 -51.16
N SER A 128 -20.40 8.02 -51.23
CA SER A 128 -21.02 8.82 -50.18
C SER A 128 -21.53 8.01 -48.98
N TYR A 129 -21.22 8.48 -47.78
CA TYR A 129 -22.02 8.19 -46.58
C TYR A 129 -23.38 8.87 -46.74
N ILE A 130 -24.35 8.13 -47.27
CA ILE A 130 -25.76 8.47 -47.14
C ILE A 130 -26.21 7.98 -45.77
N LEU A 131 -26.68 8.93 -44.97
CA LEU A 131 -27.30 8.73 -43.67
C LEU A 131 -28.65 8.02 -43.85
N SER A 132 -28.65 6.70 -43.92
CA SER A 132 -29.88 5.89 -43.85
C SER A 132 -29.59 4.56 -43.16
N GLY A 133 -29.37 4.60 -41.85
CA GLY A 133 -29.06 3.42 -41.05
C GLY A 133 -30.32 2.84 -40.41
N ARG A 134 -31.03 1.95 -41.11
CA ARG A 134 -31.89 0.97 -40.45
C ARG A 134 -30.94 0.02 -39.72
N LEU A 135 -30.83 0.13 -38.40
CA LEU A 135 -29.97 -0.74 -37.58
C LEU A 135 -30.31 -2.21 -37.91
N GLU A 136 -29.39 -2.92 -38.57
CA GLU A 136 -29.51 -4.36 -38.75
C GLU A 136 -29.34 -5.00 -37.36
N VAL A 137 -30.47 -5.22 -36.69
CA VAL A 137 -30.57 -5.68 -35.29
C VAL A 137 -29.65 -6.87 -34.98
N ARG A 138 -29.43 -7.77 -35.94
CA ARG A 138 -28.51 -8.91 -35.78
C ARG A 138 -27.03 -8.50 -35.68
N LYS A 139 -26.56 -7.56 -36.50
CA LYS A 139 -25.16 -7.12 -36.48
C LYS A 139 -24.88 -6.24 -35.26
N THR A 140 -25.84 -5.40 -34.87
CA THR A 140 -25.73 -4.54 -33.69
C THR A 140 -25.76 -5.34 -32.40
N ILE A 141 -26.56 -6.40 -32.32
CA ILE A 141 -26.54 -7.32 -31.18
C ILE A 141 -25.21 -8.05 -31.10
N LEU A 142 -24.66 -8.56 -32.22
CA LEU A 142 -23.40 -9.30 -32.21
C LEU A 142 -22.21 -8.44 -31.73
N THR A 143 -22.23 -7.13 -31.99
CA THR A 143 -21.20 -6.19 -31.54
C THR A 143 -21.42 -5.68 -30.11
N LEU A 144 -22.67 -5.48 -29.68
CA LEU A 144 -22.98 -4.94 -28.34
C LEU A 144 -23.04 -6.01 -27.26
N LEU A 145 -23.44 -7.25 -27.59
CA LEU A 145 -23.52 -8.36 -26.64
C LEU A 145 -22.21 -8.60 -25.86
N PRO A 146 -21.01 -8.69 -26.48
CA PRO A 146 -19.77 -8.88 -25.73
C PRO A 146 -19.46 -7.69 -24.81
N LEU A 147 -19.76 -6.46 -25.21
CA LEU A 147 -19.62 -5.26 -24.36
C LEU A 147 -20.54 -5.32 -23.14
N VAL A 148 -21.80 -5.74 -23.33
CA VAL A 148 -22.75 -5.94 -22.23
C VAL A 148 -22.28 -7.07 -21.31
N ILE A 149 -21.78 -8.18 -21.85
CA ILE A 149 -21.24 -9.29 -21.05
C ILE A 149 -20.04 -8.80 -20.22
N ILE A 150 -19.09 -8.06 -20.81
CA ILE A 150 -17.96 -7.48 -20.09
C ILE A 150 -18.43 -6.56 -18.95
N ALA A 151 -19.41 -5.68 -19.23
CA ALA A 151 -19.97 -4.80 -18.21
C ALA A 151 -20.65 -5.58 -17.07
N VAL A 152 -21.41 -6.63 -17.39
CA VAL A 152 -22.07 -7.49 -16.39
C VAL A 152 -21.03 -8.28 -15.58
N CYS A 153 -20.02 -8.86 -16.23
CA CYS A 153 -18.93 -9.57 -15.55
C CYS A 153 -18.15 -8.63 -14.63
N TYR A 154 -17.86 -7.40 -15.07
CA TYR A 154 -17.23 -6.38 -14.25
C TYR A 154 -18.11 -6.00 -13.06
N TYR A 155 -19.41 -5.80 -13.25
CA TYR A 155 -20.35 -5.48 -12.17
C TYR A 155 -20.43 -6.62 -11.13
N ILE A 156 -20.48 -7.87 -11.57
CA ILE A 156 -20.44 -9.04 -10.67
C ILE A 156 -19.12 -9.06 -9.90
N TYR A 157 -17.98 -8.88 -10.58
CA TYR A 157 -16.68 -8.81 -9.93
C TYR A 157 -16.61 -7.68 -8.90
N ASP A 158 -17.14 -6.50 -9.23
CA ASP A 158 -17.16 -5.35 -8.32
C ASP A 158 -18.01 -5.61 -7.08
N PHE A 159 -19.16 -6.28 -7.26
CA PHE A 159 -20.03 -6.71 -6.17
C PHE A 159 -19.34 -7.69 -5.23
N THR A 160 -18.47 -8.57 -5.73
CA THR A 160 -17.70 -9.50 -4.87
C THR A 160 -16.67 -8.79 -3.97
N LYS A 161 -16.36 -7.51 -4.22
CA LYS A 161 -15.45 -6.73 -3.36
C LYS A 161 -16.16 -6.07 -2.17
N MET A 162 -17.49 -6.00 -2.16
CA MET A 162 -18.21 -5.42 -1.02
C MET A 162 -17.96 -6.26 0.22
N ASN A 163 -17.61 -5.60 1.32
CA ASN A 163 -17.31 -6.25 2.59
C ASN A 163 -18.14 -5.69 3.78
N SER A 164 -19.20 -4.93 3.48
CA SER A 164 -20.22 -4.54 4.46
C SER A 164 -21.11 -5.72 4.85
N PRO A 165 -21.63 -5.78 6.10
CA PRO A 165 -21.25 -4.95 7.24
C PRO A 165 -19.96 -5.41 7.92
N TRP A 166 -19.28 -4.46 8.56
CA TRP A 166 -18.15 -4.77 9.45
C TRP A 166 -18.64 -5.31 10.78
N LYS A 167 -17.83 -6.17 11.40
CA LYS A 167 -18.18 -6.80 12.67
C LYS A 167 -17.68 -5.94 13.84
N VAL A 168 -18.56 -5.63 14.77
CA VAL A 168 -18.26 -4.88 16.00
C VAL A 168 -18.40 -5.83 17.18
N ARG A 169 -17.40 -5.84 18.06
CA ARG A 169 -17.42 -6.57 19.33
C ARG A 169 -17.27 -5.58 20.47
N THR A 170 -18.32 -5.40 21.25
CA THR A 170 -18.29 -4.62 22.49
C THR A 170 -17.43 -5.35 23.51
N LEU A 171 -16.41 -4.66 24.03
CA LEU A 171 -15.58 -5.16 25.13
C LEU A 171 -16.08 -4.62 26.47
N LEU A 172 -16.43 -3.34 26.52
CA LEU A 172 -16.90 -2.64 27.72
C LEU A 172 -17.96 -1.61 27.34
N GLY A 173 -18.91 -1.38 28.24
CA GLY A 173 -19.89 -0.29 28.14
C GLY A 173 -20.96 -0.49 27.07
N SER A 174 -21.45 0.61 26.51
CA SER A 174 -22.56 0.64 25.55
C SER A 174 -22.11 1.19 24.21
N VAL A 175 -22.37 0.42 23.15
CA VAL A 175 -22.07 0.75 21.77
C VAL A 175 -23.38 0.99 21.03
N PHE A 176 -23.47 2.11 20.32
CA PHE A 176 -24.63 2.47 19.52
C PHE A 176 -24.28 2.40 18.05
N ILE A 177 -25.02 1.59 17.29
CA ILE A 177 -24.93 1.54 15.83
C ILE A 177 -26.21 2.17 15.28
N ASN A 178 -26.04 3.22 14.46
CA ASN A 178 -27.14 3.98 13.88
C ASN A 178 -28.17 4.46 14.93
N GLY A 179 -27.68 4.90 16.10
CA GLY A 179 -28.50 5.39 17.21
C GLY A 179 -29.24 4.33 18.03
N ARG A 180 -29.01 3.03 17.78
CA ARG A 180 -29.60 1.92 18.55
C ARG A 180 -28.49 1.17 19.29
N ILE A 181 -28.80 0.65 20.48
CA ILE A 181 -27.87 -0.21 21.21
C ILE A 181 -27.59 -1.45 20.39
N ASP A 182 -26.32 -1.77 20.21
CA ASP A 182 -25.88 -2.87 19.37
C ASP A 182 -26.09 -4.24 20.05
N GLU A 183 -26.94 -5.07 19.44
CA GLU A 183 -27.15 -6.48 19.85
C GLU A 183 -26.49 -7.47 18.87
N LEU A 184 -26.24 -7.06 17.62
CA LEU A 184 -25.86 -7.95 16.52
C LEU A 184 -24.39 -7.82 16.11
N GLY A 185 -23.71 -6.74 16.50
CA GLY A 185 -22.31 -6.51 16.15
C GLY A 185 -22.10 -6.21 14.67
N ARG A 186 -23.05 -5.56 13.99
CA ARG A 186 -22.99 -5.32 12.54
C ARG A 186 -23.07 -3.83 12.23
N TRP A 187 -22.00 -3.30 11.65
CA TRP A 187 -21.88 -1.90 11.26
C TRP A 187 -21.93 -1.79 9.73
N ASP A 188 -23.03 -1.25 9.22
CA ASP A 188 -23.29 -1.13 7.78
C ASP A 188 -22.75 0.18 7.20
N GLU A 189 -22.40 0.15 5.91
CA GLU A 189 -22.03 1.35 5.16
C GLU A 189 -23.10 2.45 5.26
N GLY A 190 -22.66 3.70 5.45
CA GLY A 190 -23.49 4.87 5.66
C GLY A 190 -24.01 5.05 7.10
N THR A 191 -23.77 4.10 8.00
CA THR A 191 -24.27 4.18 9.39
C THR A 191 -23.19 4.65 10.38
N SER A 192 -23.62 5.21 11.51
CA SER A 192 -22.72 5.68 12.56
C SER A 192 -22.44 4.61 13.62
N LEU A 193 -21.23 4.63 14.17
CA LEU A 193 -20.80 3.89 15.35
C LEU A 193 -20.45 4.92 16.44
N PHE A 194 -21.18 4.88 17.56
CA PHE A 194 -20.99 5.79 18.68
C PHE A 194 -20.73 5.01 19.97
N LEU A 195 -19.65 5.36 20.66
CA LEU A 195 -19.30 4.82 21.97
C LEU A 195 -19.50 5.88 23.03
N GLN A 196 -20.19 5.52 24.11
CA GLN A 196 -20.36 6.39 25.27
C GLN A 196 -19.09 6.40 26.14
N GLN A 197 -19.14 7.15 27.24
CA GLN A 197 -18.14 7.08 28.29
C GLN A 197 -18.02 5.66 28.85
N TYR A 198 -16.83 5.29 29.31
CA TYR A 198 -16.46 3.98 29.86
C TYR A 198 -16.77 2.81 28.91
N SER A 199 -16.76 3.07 27.60
CA SER A 199 -17.06 2.08 26.56
C SER A 199 -15.84 1.81 25.69
N LYS A 200 -15.70 0.56 25.24
CA LYS A 200 -14.61 0.12 24.38
C LYS A 200 -15.12 -0.97 23.45
N ALA A 201 -14.79 -0.89 22.17
CA ALA A 201 -15.19 -1.86 21.17
C ALA A 201 -14.04 -2.19 20.22
N VAL A 202 -14.10 -3.37 19.61
CA VAL A 202 -13.18 -3.77 18.54
C VAL A 202 -13.98 -4.00 17.28
N VAL A 203 -13.58 -3.33 16.20
CA VAL A 203 -14.14 -3.46 14.87
C VAL A 203 -13.19 -4.33 14.04
N SER A 204 -13.71 -5.38 13.41
CA SER A 204 -12.97 -6.17 12.43
C SER A 204 -13.19 -5.56 11.05
N ILE A 205 -12.10 -5.11 10.43
CA ILE A 205 -12.07 -4.50 9.10
C ILE A 205 -11.69 -5.59 8.09
N PRO A 206 -12.62 -6.07 7.25
CA PRO A 206 -12.36 -7.23 6.40
C PRO A 206 -11.25 -6.98 5.38
N SER A 207 -10.30 -7.92 5.31
CA SER A 207 -9.11 -7.80 4.45
C SER A 207 -8.29 -6.54 4.72
N THR A 208 -8.18 -6.14 5.98
CA THR A 208 -7.32 -5.02 6.42
C THR A 208 -6.73 -5.34 7.78
N GLY A 209 -7.59 -5.55 8.78
CA GLY A 209 -7.13 -5.79 10.14
C GLY A 209 -8.22 -5.51 11.18
N ARG A 210 -7.84 -4.83 12.27
CA ARG A 210 -8.76 -4.47 13.36
C ARG A 210 -8.58 -3.04 13.81
N MET A 211 -9.65 -2.46 14.30
CA MET A 211 -9.66 -1.13 14.89
C MET A 211 -10.28 -1.20 16.28
N GLU A 212 -9.51 -0.85 17.29
CA GLU A 212 -10.03 -0.59 18.62
C GLU A 212 -10.60 0.83 18.68
N VAL A 213 -11.84 0.95 19.15
CA VAL A 213 -12.53 2.22 19.32
C VAL A 213 -12.72 2.45 20.81
N ASN A 214 -12.21 3.57 21.30
CA ASN A 214 -12.30 3.97 22.71
C ASN A 214 -13.55 4.83 22.96
N GLU A 215 -13.79 5.13 24.23
CA GLU A 215 -14.93 5.91 24.69
C GLU A 215 -15.06 7.28 23.99
N ASN A 216 -16.27 7.82 24.01
CA ASN A 216 -16.63 9.12 23.42
C ASN A 216 -16.32 9.27 21.92
N SER A 217 -16.10 8.15 21.22
CA SER A 217 -15.80 8.14 19.78
C SER A 217 -17.05 8.11 18.92
N LEU A 218 -17.03 8.88 17.83
CA LEU A 218 -18.07 8.88 16.81
C LEU A 218 -17.45 8.67 15.43
N LEU A 219 -17.79 7.54 14.82
CA LEU A 219 -17.34 7.13 13.49
C LEU A 219 -18.53 6.94 12.55
N ILE A 220 -18.30 7.09 11.25
CA ILE A 220 -19.26 6.77 10.18
C ILE A 220 -18.55 5.86 9.21
N LEU A 221 -19.16 4.73 8.85
CA LEU A 221 -18.62 3.84 7.83
C LEU A 221 -18.93 4.45 6.47
N GLU A 222 -17.94 5.07 5.84
CA GLU A 222 -18.12 5.73 4.53
C GLU A 222 -18.13 4.72 3.40
N LYS A 223 -17.24 3.72 3.47
CA LYS A 223 -17.09 2.72 2.42
C LYS A 223 -16.60 1.39 2.98
N ALA A 224 -17.26 0.31 2.58
CA ALA A 224 -16.93 -1.04 2.99
C ALA A 224 -16.73 -1.92 1.75
N LYS A 225 -15.55 -1.76 1.14
CA LYS A 225 -15.15 -2.45 -0.08
C LYS A 225 -13.66 -2.78 -0.02
N LYS A 226 -13.31 -4.02 -0.33
CA LYS A 226 -11.91 -4.48 -0.38
C LYS A 226 -11.06 -3.59 -1.30
N GLY A 227 -9.92 -3.08 -0.82
CA GLY A 227 -9.07 -2.14 -1.55
C GLY A 227 -9.50 -0.67 -1.43
N ASP A 228 -10.58 -0.37 -0.70
CA ASP A 228 -11.18 0.96 -0.65
C ASP A 228 -12.08 1.11 0.59
N ASN A 229 -11.63 0.61 1.74
CA ASN A 229 -12.36 0.83 2.98
C ASN A 229 -12.15 2.27 3.43
N ALA A 230 -13.22 2.91 3.89
CA ALA A 230 -13.13 4.27 4.37
C ALA A 230 -14.07 4.51 5.56
N ILE A 231 -13.58 5.28 6.53
CA ILE A 231 -14.37 5.77 7.65
C ILE A 231 -14.25 7.28 7.76
N VAL A 232 -15.27 7.93 8.29
CA VAL A 232 -15.21 9.32 8.74
C VAL A 232 -15.16 9.32 10.26
N MET A 233 -14.11 9.90 10.83
CA MET A 233 -13.98 10.10 12.27
C MET A 233 -14.36 11.53 12.62
N LYS A 234 -15.28 11.69 13.59
CA LYS A 234 -15.73 13.00 14.06
C LYS A 234 -15.06 13.43 15.35
N ARG A 235 -14.87 12.49 16.30
CA ARG A 235 -14.21 12.71 17.59
C ARG A 235 -13.80 11.39 18.23
N GLY A 236 -12.99 11.47 19.29
CA GLY A 236 -12.64 10.34 20.16
C GLY A 236 -11.27 9.77 19.85
N LYS A 237 -11.06 8.48 20.16
CA LYS A 237 -9.77 7.80 19.99
C LYS A 237 -9.96 6.43 19.35
N ILE A 238 -9.17 6.15 18.32
CA ILE A 238 -9.08 4.85 17.67
C ILE A 238 -7.64 4.37 17.62
N GLN A 239 -7.44 3.06 17.69
CA GLN A 239 -6.16 2.40 17.46
C GLN A 239 -6.38 1.37 16.37
N ILE A 240 -5.61 1.44 15.31
CA ILE A 240 -5.74 0.59 14.14
C ILE A 240 -4.51 -0.31 14.11
N GLU A 241 -4.76 -1.60 13.90
CA GLU A 241 -3.75 -2.57 13.53
C GLU A 241 -4.10 -3.09 12.12
N ASN A 242 -3.32 -2.64 11.16
CA ASN A 242 -3.47 -2.95 9.75
C ASN A 242 -2.39 -3.94 9.31
N THR A 243 -2.82 -5.06 8.75
CA THR A 243 -1.95 -6.16 8.31
C THR A 243 -1.70 -6.17 6.81
N GLU A 244 -2.30 -5.25 6.05
CA GLU A 244 -2.16 -5.15 4.61
C GLU A 244 -1.15 -4.06 4.20
N GLN A 245 -0.45 -4.27 3.09
CA GLN A 245 0.73 -3.46 2.70
C GLN A 245 0.42 -2.27 1.77
N MET A 246 -0.81 -2.08 1.26
CA MET A 246 -1.13 -0.94 0.38
C MET A 246 -2.61 -0.55 0.51
N PRO A 247 -2.95 0.76 0.51
CA PRO A 247 -3.85 1.33 1.50
C PRO A 247 -5.23 0.69 1.42
N ASP A 248 -5.52 -0.11 2.42
CA ASP A 248 -6.80 -0.78 2.57
C ASP A 248 -7.74 -0.04 3.51
N LEU A 249 -7.30 1.09 4.10
CA LEU A 249 -8.11 1.94 4.96
C LEU A 249 -7.78 3.43 4.80
N ALA A 250 -8.82 4.22 4.55
CA ALA A 250 -8.77 5.68 4.58
C ALA A 250 -9.62 6.23 5.73
N ILE A 251 -9.10 7.22 6.45
CA ILE A 251 -9.78 7.89 7.54
C ILE A 251 -9.95 9.36 7.18
N GLN A 252 -11.19 9.79 7.02
CA GLN A 252 -11.52 11.19 6.82
C GLN A 252 -11.70 11.89 8.17
N ILE A 253 -10.91 12.93 8.42
CA ILE A 253 -11.05 13.80 9.59
C ILE A 253 -11.04 15.25 9.09
N LYS A 254 -12.21 15.91 9.14
CA LYS A 254 -12.40 17.28 8.59
C LYS A 254 -11.93 17.39 7.13
N ASN A 255 -10.95 18.25 6.85
CA ASN A 255 -10.31 18.52 5.58
C ASN A 255 -9.08 17.62 5.31
N TYR A 256 -8.76 16.72 6.24
CA TYR A 256 -7.65 15.76 6.11
C TYR A 256 -8.17 14.39 5.73
N ARG A 257 -7.48 13.75 4.79
CA ARG A 257 -7.66 12.33 4.48
C ARG A 257 -6.38 11.59 4.81
N ILE A 258 -6.48 10.67 5.76
CA ILE A 258 -5.35 9.87 6.26
C ILE A 258 -5.45 8.51 5.59
N HIS A 259 -4.39 8.09 4.92
CA HIS A 259 -4.24 6.76 4.34
C HIS A 259 -3.28 5.95 5.22
N ASP A 260 -3.78 4.82 5.71
CA ASP A 260 -3.01 3.85 6.47
C ASP A 260 -2.34 2.86 5.52
N HIS A 261 -1.01 2.83 5.50
CA HIS A 261 -0.19 1.98 4.63
C HIS A 261 0.27 0.68 5.29
N GLY A 262 -0.38 0.28 6.40
CA GLY A 262 -0.05 -0.92 7.15
C GLY A 262 0.68 -0.57 8.45
N GLY A 263 0.55 -1.45 9.43
CA GLY A 263 1.19 -1.32 10.74
C GLY A 263 0.22 -0.96 11.86
N ALA A 264 0.64 -0.09 12.77
CA ALA A 264 -0.11 0.27 13.96
C ALA A 264 -0.15 1.78 14.15
N VAL A 265 -1.35 2.35 14.18
CA VAL A 265 -1.55 3.81 14.31
C VAL A 265 -2.64 4.12 15.32
N THR A 266 -2.37 5.10 16.18
CA THR A 266 -3.33 5.70 17.09
C THR A 266 -3.75 7.07 16.57
N LEU A 267 -5.06 7.30 16.44
CA LEU A 267 -5.65 8.58 16.06
C LEU A 267 -6.54 9.09 17.18
N THR A 268 -6.31 10.32 17.62
CA THR A 268 -7.12 11.00 18.63
C THR A 268 -7.64 12.32 18.09
N VAL A 269 -8.92 12.59 18.29
CA VAL A 269 -9.57 13.86 17.99
C VAL A 269 -10.22 14.37 19.26
N ASP A 270 -9.67 15.47 19.81
CA ASP A 270 -10.13 16.06 21.06
C ASP A 270 -11.40 16.92 20.87
N ASP A 271 -11.95 17.45 21.98
CA ASP A 271 -13.15 18.31 21.96
C ASP A 271 -12.91 19.68 21.33
N ALA A 272 -11.65 20.15 21.28
CA ALA A 272 -11.23 21.33 20.53
C ALA A 272 -10.97 20.99 19.04
N GLU A 273 -11.27 19.75 18.65
CA GLU A 273 -11.09 19.17 17.34
C GLU A 273 -9.65 19.23 16.81
N ASN A 274 -8.66 19.21 17.72
CA ASN A 274 -7.27 18.95 17.39
C ASN A 274 -7.08 17.46 17.17
N ILE A 275 -6.21 17.12 16.24
CA ILE A 275 -5.93 15.75 15.84
C ILE A 275 -4.52 15.41 16.30
N LEU A 276 -4.34 14.29 16.98
CA LEU A 276 -3.04 13.69 17.26
C LEU A 276 -2.97 12.34 16.56
N ILE A 277 -1.92 12.18 15.77
CA ILE A 277 -1.60 10.96 15.02
C ILE A 277 -0.30 10.42 15.62
N SER A 278 -0.30 9.17 16.05
CA SER A 278 0.86 8.50 16.61
C SER A 278 1.05 7.17 15.88
N VAL A 279 2.19 7.02 15.20
CA VAL A 279 2.49 5.83 14.41
C VAL A 279 3.45 4.96 15.21
N GLU A 280 2.98 3.77 15.59
CA GLU A 280 3.74 2.80 16.37
C GLU A 280 4.51 1.83 15.47
N LEU A 281 3.98 1.53 14.28
CA LEU A 281 4.60 0.66 13.27
C LEU A 281 4.11 1.06 11.88
N GLY A 282 4.98 1.02 10.88
CA GLY A 282 4.66 1.42 9.50
C GLY A 282 4.58 2.94 9.34
N TYR A 283 3.79 3.41 8.38
CA TYR A 283 3.63 4.85 8.13
C TYR A 283 2.22 5.20 7.68
N VAL A 284 1.87 6.48 7.83
CA VAL A 284 0.62 7.04 7.30
C VAL A 284 0.87 8.22 6.39
N GLU A 285 0.04 8.32 5.36
CA GLU A 285 0.01 9.45 4.43
C GLU A 285 -1.17 10.35 4.78
N ILE A 286 -0.92 11.64 4.97
CA ILE A 286 -1.92 12.65 5.29
C ILE A 286 -2.04 13.59 4.10
N LYS A 287 -3.22 13.60 3.48
CA LYS A 287 -3.58 14.54 2.42
C LYS A 287 -4.42 15.67 3.01
N GLY A 288 -3.91 16.90 2.93
CA GLY A 288 -4.60 18.08 3.44
C GLY A 288 -4.03 19.38 2.88
N GLU A 289 -4.90 20.37 2.66
CA GLU A 289 -4.49 21.74 2.29
C GLU A 289 -3.61 21.82 1.03
N GLY A 290 -3.80 20.90 0.09
CA GLY A 290 -3.05 20.83 -1.17
C GLY A 290 -1.63 20.26 -1.03
N ARG A 291 -1.30 19.62 0.10
CA ARG A 291 -0.01 18.96 0.34
C ARG A 291 -0.21 17.53 0.82
N ILE A 292 0.85 16.75 0.64
CA ILE A 292 0.98 15.40 1.20
C ILE A 292 2.04 15.47 2.30
N LEU A 293 1.75 14.83 3.43
CA LEU A 293 2.65 14.69 4.57
C LEU A 293 2.68 13.23 4.97
N PHE A 294 3.87 12.70 5.23
CA PHE A 294 4.05 11.34 5.72
C PHE A 294 4.46 11.37 7.19
N VAL A 295 3.93 10.43 7.97
CA VAL A 295 4.29 10.23 9.38
C VAL A 295 4.76 8.79 9.51
N ASP A 296 6.02 8.62 9.88
CA ASP A 296 6.69 7.32 9.93
C ASP A 296 6.63 6.69 11.32
N GLU A 297 7.12 5.46 11.44
CA GLU A 297 7.24 4.72 12.69
C GLU A 297 7.96 5.52 13.78
N GLY A 298 7.33 5.55 14.96
CA GLY A 298 7.85 6.28 16.11
C GLY A 298 7.72 7.80 15.99
N TYR A 299 7.01 8.30 14.98
CA TYR A 299 6.65 9.72 14.87
C TYR A 299 5.22 10.00 15.33
N ASN A 300 5.03 11.20 15.84
CA ASN A 300 3.74 11.80 16.10
C ASN A 300 3.54 13.02 15.21
N CYS A 301 2.30 13.33 14.89
CA CYS A 301 1.91 14.54 14.20
C CYS A 301 0.65 15.12 14.85
N GLU A 302 0.74 16.37 15.31
CA GLU A 302 -0.41 17.15 15.73
C GLU A 302 -0.96 17.92 14.53
N LEU A 303 -2.29 17.99 14.36
CA LEU A 303 -2.94 18.88 13.41
C LEU A 303 -3.96 19.74 14.17
N ARG A 304 -3.86 21.07 14.04
CA ARG A 304 -4.78 22.01 14.69
C ARG A 304 -5.66 22.71 13.68
N THR A 305 -6.88 23.01 14.11
CA THR A 305 -7.86 23.71 13.27
C THR A 305 -7.35 25.10 12.88
N GLY A 306 -7.39 25.44 11.58
CA GLY A 306 -7.02 26.76 11.08
C GLY A 306 -5.52 27.04 10.99
N SER A 307 -4.68 26.03 11.20
CA SER A 307 -3.23 26.11 11.01
C SER A 307 -2.79 25.16 9.89
N PHE A 308 -1.62 25.41 9.31
CA PHE A 308 -1.00 24.48 8.37
C PHE A 308 -0.84 23.08 8.98
N THR A 309 -0.78 22.05 8.13
CA THR A 309 -0.41 20.67 8.53
C THR A 309 0.77 20.71 9.50
N GLY A 310 0.66 20.08 10.66
CA GLY A 310 1.76 20.04 11.64
C GLY A 310 2.99 19.31 11.11
N THR A 311 4.11 19.49 11.80
CA THR A 311 5.37 18.81 11.48
C THR A 311 5.47 17.52 12.30
N PRO A 312 5.68 16.36 11.67
CA PRO A 312 5.93 15.12 12.38
C PRO A 312 7.20 15.22 13.23
N TYR A 313 7.18 14.65 14.43
CA TYR A 313 8.33 14.60 15.33
C TYR A 313 8.42 13.23 16.03
N ARG A 314 9.65 12.79 16.35
CA ARG A 314 9.87 11.52 17.08
C ARG A 314 9.20 11.55 18.45
N SER A 315 8.58 10.45 18.86
CA SER A 315 8.03 10.26 20.21
C SER A 315 9.08 10.54 21.29
N GLU A 316 10.31 10.08 21.06
CA GLU A 316 11.44 10.22 21.98
C GLU A 316 12.22 11.54 21.82
N ALA A 317 11.78 12.45 20.93
CA ALA A 317 12.43 13.74 20.77
C ALA A 317 12.42 14.55 22.09
N PRO A 318 13.48 15.35 22.37
CA PRO A 318 13.50 16.24 23.51
C PRO A 318 12.30 17.20 23.53
N ASP A 319 11.76 17.50 24.71
CA ASP A 319 10.62 18.43 24.84
C ASP A 319 10.93 19.81 24.27
N THR A 320 12.19 20.25 24.34
CA THR A 320 12.64 21.50 23.73
C THR A 320 12.48 21.49 22.20
N LEU A 321 12.74 20.36 21.54
CA LEU A 321 12.56 20.20 20.10
C LEU A 321 11.07 20.21 19.75
N LYS A 322 10.24 19.46 20.50
CA LYS A 322 8.77 19.42 20.33
C LYS A 322 8.15 20.81 20.48
N GLN A 323 8.58 21.58 21.48
CA GLN A 323 8.12 22.96 21.70
C GLN A 323 8.51 23.91 20.56
N LEU A 324 9.72 23.79 20.01
CA LEU A 324 10.13 24.58 18.85
C LEU A 324 9.31 24.27 17.61
N ILE A 325 8.98 23.00 17.38
CA ILE A 325 8.11 22.57 16.29
C ILE A 325 6.71 23.18 16.45
N GLN A 326 6.12 23.09 17.64
CA GLN A 326 4.82 23.73 17.92
C GLN A 326 4.88 25.26 17.73
N LEU A 327 5.99 25.90 18.07
CA LEU A 327 6.20 27.33 17.84
C LEU A 327 6.21 27.66 16.34
N ILE A 328 6.90 26.85 15.52
CA ILE A 328 6.93 26.99 14.06
C ILE A 328 5.53 26.80 13.47
N ASP A 329 4.82 25.76 13.91
CA ASP A 329 3.56 25.34 13.31
C ASP A 329 2.37 26.24 13.69
N TYR A 330 2.33 26.73 14.93
CA TYR A 330 1.12 27.32 15.51
C TYR A 330 1.31 28.73 16.07
N GLN A 331 2.53 29.24 16.16
CA GLN A 331 2.82 30.51 16.84
C GLN A 331 3.73 31.44 16.03
N ASN A 332 3.89 31.20 14.72
CA ASN A 332 4.74 31.99 13.83
C ASN A 332 6.20 32.14 14.34
N GLY A 333 6.79 31.05 14.85
CA GLY A 333 8.18 31.05 15.32
C GLY A 333 9.22 31.42 14.25
N GLY A 334 8.86 31.23 12.99
CA GLY A 334 9.65 31.62 11.82
C GLY A 334 11.04 30.98 11.77
N ASP A 335 11.89 31.58 10.96
CA ASP A 335 13.23 31.09 10.65
C ASP A 335 14.16 30.96 11.88
N ALA A 336 13.97 31.80 12.91
CA ALA A 336 14.76 31.72 14.12
C ALA A 336 14.50 30.43 14.92
N ALA A 337 13.25 29.94 14.92
CA ALA A 337 12.91 28.66 15.52
C ALA A 337 13.45 27.49 14.68
N ILE A 338 13.41 27.61 13.35
CA ILE A 338 13.96 26.61 12.42
C ILE A 338 15.47 26.44 12.63
N GLN A 339 16.23 27.52 12.80
CA GLN A 339 17.66 27.43 13.10
C GLN A 339 17.92 26.59 14.37
N LYS A 340 17.18 26.86 15.44
CA LYS A 340 17.31 26.11 16.69
C LYS A 340 16.96 24.64 16.51
N VAL A 341 15.97 24.32 15.68
CA VAL A 341 15.63 22.93 15.32
C VAL A 341 16.79 22.27 14.57
N ILE A 342 17.40 22.92 13.59
CA ILE A 342 18.57 22.39 12.85
C ILE A 342 19.74 22.07 13.79
N ASP A 343 19.95 22.94 14.80
CA ASP A 343 21.04 22.82 15.77
C ASP A 343 20.77 21.70 16.79
N LEU A 344 19.52 21.50 17.20
CA LEU A 344 19.11 20.49 18.18
C LEU A 344 18.83 19.11 17.60
N ALA A 345 18.39 19.04 16.34
CA ALA A 345 17.97 17.79 15.71
C ALA A 345 19.15 16.82 15.56
N SER A 346 18.89 15.58 15.99
CA SER A 346 19.76 14.43 15.80
C SER A 346 19.54 13.77 14.44
N ASP A 347 20.36 12.78 14.09
CA ASP A 347 20.16 11.98 12.87
C ASP A 347 18.82 11.22 12.90
N SER A 348 18.28 10.93 14.08
CA SER A 348 16.97 10.26 14.22
C SER A 348 15.76 11.18 13.95
N ASP A 349 15.98 12.50 13.89
CA ASP A 349 14.92 13.50 13.66
C ASP A 349 14.87 13.95 12.19
N ILE A 350 15.52 13.23 11.27
CA ILE A 350 15.76 13.72 9.91
C ILE A 350 14.46 13.93 9.11
N LEU A 351 13.44 13.09 9.31
CA LEU A 351 12.14 13.25 8.65
C LEU A 351 11.38 14.48 9.19
N THR A 352 11.63 14.86 10.45
CA THR A 352 11.17 16.15 10.99
C THR A 352 11.79 17.30 10.19
N LEU A 353 13.10 17.26 9.95
CA LEU A 353 13.80 18.30 9.19
C LEU A 353 13.31 18.39 7.75
N LEU A 354 13.08 17.23 7.10
CA LEU A 354 12.52 17.18 5.75
C LEU A 354 11.13 17.83 5.70
N ALA A 355 10.26 17.51 6.67
CA ALA A 355 8.91 18.08 6.77
C ALA A 355 8.89 19.60 7.07
N LEU A 356 9.98 20.17 7.57
CA LEU A 356 10.11 21.61 7.82
C LEU A 356 10.49 22.43 6.57
N ILE A 357 11.04 21.82 5.53
CA ILE A 357 11.49 22.56 4.33
C ILE A 357 10.34 23.38 3.70
N PRO A 358 9.11 22.86 3.53
CA PRO A 358 8.00 23.64 2.99
C PRO A 358 7.55 24.83 3.85
N LYS A 359 7.98 24.88 5.12
CA LYS A 359 7.66 25.93 6.10
C LYS A 359 8.77 26.96 6.26
N ALA A 360 9.97 26.65 5.78
CA ALA A 360 11.14 27.52 5.86
C ALA A 360 11.20 28.57 4.74
N SER A 361 11.88 29.69 4.98
CA SER A 361 12.30 30.59 3.92
C SER A 361 13.44 30.00 3.05
N GLY A 362 13.69 30.57 1.87
CA GLY A 362 14.65 30.00 0.91
C GLY A 362 16.05 29.72 1.47
N THR A 363 16.57 30.60 2.33
CA THR A 363 17.88 30.40 2.99
C THR A 363 17.87 29.19 3.91
N TYR A 364 16.81 29.03 4.70
CA TYR A 364 16.68 27.93 5.64
C TYR A 364 16.29 26.60 4.97
N ARG A 365 15.62 26.64 3.82
CA ARG A 365 15.43 25.45 2.98
C ARG A 365 16.77 24.87 2.55
N ALA A 366 17.71 25.71 2.12
CA ALA A 366 19.05 25.27 1.77
C ALA A 366 19.80 24.69 2.98
N ALA A 367 19.69 25.32 4.15
CA ALA A 367 20.30 24.83 5.38
C ALA A 367 19.73 23.48 5.84
N LEU A 368 18.42 23.29 5.77
CA LEU A 368 17.75 22.01 6.05
C LEU A 368 18.20 20.94 5.08
N TYR A 369 18.20 21.22 3.77
CA TYR A 369 18.70 20.31 2.75
C TYR A 369 20.14 19.89 3.05
N ASP A 370 21.04 20.84 3.31
CA ASP A 370 22.46 20.56 3.56
C ASP A 370 22.69 19.77 4.86
N LYS A 371 21.81 19.88 5.85
CA LYS A 371 21.84 19.06 7.06
C LYS A 371 21.39 17.64 6.75
N ILE A 372 20.27 17.46 6.05
CA ILE A 372 19.72 16.15 5.69
C ILE A 372 20.67 15.38 4.78
N SER A 373 21.19 16.03 3.72
CA SER A 373 22.04 15.38 2.72
C SER A 373 23.39 14.89 3.25
N LYS A 374 23.83 15.37 4.42
CA LYS A 374 25.07 14.89 5.07
C LYS A 374 24.89 13.50 5.65
N THR A 375 23.71 13.20 6.18
CA THR A 375 23.40 11.90 6.78
C THR A 375 22.74 10.99 5.75
N PHE A 376 21.81 11.52 4.95
CA PHE A 376 21.04 10.80 3.92
C PHE A 376 21.18 11.49 2.55
N PRO A 377 22.23 11.15 1.78
CA PRO A 377 22.46 11.78 0.48
C PRO A 377 21.31 11.48 -0.48
N PRO A 378 20.77 12.50 -1.19
CA PRO A 378 19.66 12.28 -2.11
C PRO A 378 20.08 11.38 -3.29
N PRO A 379 19.16 10.54 -3.81
CA PRO A 379 19.39 9.76 -5.02
C PRO A 379 19.56 10.68 -6.24
N GLY A 380 20.13 10.17 -7.32
CA GLY A 380 20.45 10.98 -8.51
C GLY A 380 19.24 11.61 -9.22
N THR A 381 18.03 11.18 -8.89
CA THR A 381 16.74 11.76 -9.34
C THR A 381 16.38 13.05 -8.62
N ILE A 382 17.01 13.34 -7.47
CA ILE A 382 16.65 14.43 -6.56
C ILE A 382 17.74 15.50 -6.60
N THR A 383 17.31 16.76 -6.79
CA THR A 383 18.21 17.91 -6.90
C THR A 383 17.97 18.88 -5.75
N LYS A 384 19.03 19.59 -5.34
CA LYS A 384 18.93 20.66 -4.33
C LYS A 384 17.94 21.73 -4.76
N GLU A 385 17.98 22.13 -6.02
CA GLU A 385 17.08 23.14 -6.59
C GLU A 385 15.62 22.69 -6.54
N GLY A 386 15.32 21.43 -6.86
CA GLY A 386 13.96 20.91 -6.80
C GLY A 386 13.39 20.89 -5.38
N ILE A 387 14.18 20.44 -4.40
CA ILE A 387 13.77 20.47 -2.98
C ILE A 387 13.55 21.90 -2.48
N ILE A 388 14.46 22.84 -2.78
CA ILE A 388 14.30 24.24 -2.36
C ILE A 388 13.05 24.89 -2.99
N ASN A 389 12.73 24.49 -4.23
CA ASN A 389 11.55 24.95 -4.96
C ASN A 389 10.25 24.18 -4.61
N LEU A 390 10.29 23.27 -3.64
CA LEU A 390 9.13 22.51 -3.17
C LEU A 390 8.53 21.56 -4.23
N ASP A 391 9.38 20.92 -5.04
CA ASP A 391 8.96 19.88 -5.97
C ASP A 391 8.45 18.64 -5.22
N GLN A 392 7.14 18.41 -5.26
CA GLN A 392 6.47 17.38 -4.48
C GLN A 392 6.99 15.96 -4.77
N TYR A 393 7.27 15.64 -6.03
CA TYR A 393 7.78 14.33 -6.41
C TYR A 393 9.16 14.08 -5.79
N MET A 394 10.03 15.09 -5.79
CA MET A 394 11.34 14.98 -5.14
C MET A 394 11.25 14.86 -3.62
N PHE A 395 10.25 15.48 -2.98
CA PHE A 395 10.01 15.29 -1.54
C PHE A 395 9.59 13.86 -1.22
N GLU A 396 8.65 13.32 -1.99
CA GLU A 396 8.15 11.95 -1.84
C GLU A 396 9.28 10.92 -2.04
N ASP A 397 10.03 11.03 -3.14
CA ASP A 397 11.13 10.12 -3.46
C ASP A 397 12.24 10.18 -2.38
N TRP A 398 12.54 11.38 -1.85
CA TRP A 398 13.57 11.51 -0.80
C TRP A 398 13.07 10.96 0.53
N TRP A 399 11.80 11.16 0.84
CA TRP A 399 11.19 10.61 2.06
C TRP A 399 11.28 9.09 2.05
N TYR A 400 10.91 8.43 0.95
CA TYR A 400 11.00 6.97 0.83
C TYR A 400 12.44 6.46 0.91
N GLU A 401 13.40 7.17 0.31
CA GLU A 401 14.81 6.79 0.40
C GLU A 401 15.34 6.89 1.84
N ILE A 402 14.91 7.91 2.59
CA ILE A 402 15.29 8.06 4.00
C ILE A 402 14.63 6.99 4.87
N GLU A 403 13.31 6.80 4.74
CA GLU A 403 12.56 5.80 5.51
C GLU A 403 13.15 4.41 5.32
N TRP A 404 13.50 4.03 4.09
CA TRP A 404 14.11 2.74 3.80
C TRP A 404 15.48 2.51 4.46
N GLN A 405 16.18 3.60 4.85
CA GLN A 405 17.50 3.55 5.49
C GLN A 405 17.45 3.65 7.02
N LEU A 406 16.31 4.00 7.61
CA LEU A 406 16.09 4.01 9.06
C LEU A 406 15.82 2.59 9.58
#